data_AF-A0A759JVV8-F1
#
_entry.id   AF-A0A759JVV8-F1
#
_cell.length_a   1.000
_cell.length_b   1.000
_cell.length_c   1.000
_cell.angle_alpha   90.00
_cell.angle_beta   90.00
_cell.angle_gamma   90.00
#
_symmetry.space_group_name_H-M   'P 1'
#
loop_
_entity.id
_entity.type
_entity.pdbx_description
1 polymer ?
#
loop_
_entity_poly.entity_id
_entity_poly.type
_entity_poly.pdbx_seq_one_letter_code
_entity_poly.pdbx_strand_id
1 'polypeptide(L)'
;MKDYKPRYEELNKYYQTWLTGYTRLAVCHGMCHQNIYHHHTLTVGSFNFPGENEVIAIVPRCLHRIIYGRAAAPLTVNDDLSVSLFTQEHLIAHHPMLEGILLSECVRLKQRPLANKLISLFRQFSGSELRLKLVWLCWYDLMLGNCLDEWIDTLRFKNSQEMDIWINNRQEENPALTRLMDEYVCFAWRTTAEPLS
;
A
#
# COMPACT_ATOMS: atom_id res chain seq x y z
N MET A 1 -5.67 7.88 36.46
CA MET A 1 -5.66 8.14 35.00
C MET A 1 -5.87 6.81 34.30
N LYS A 2 -6.91 6.66 33.47
CA LYS A 2 -6.96 5.54 32.53
C LYS A 2 -5.83 5.76 31.52
N ASP A 3 -5.01 4.75 31.26
CA ASP A 3 -3.97 4.82 30.23
C ASP A 3 -4.63 5.25 28.91
N TYR A 4 -4.22 6.41 28.41
CA TYR A 4 -4.62 6.87 27.10
C TYR A 4 -3.99 5.94 26.07
N LYS A 5 -4.83 5.19 25.36
CA LYS A 5 -4.37 4.33 24.28
C LYS A 5 -4.59 5.06 22.96
N PRO A 6 -3.52 5.40 22.22
CA PRO A 6 -3.66 6.17 21.00
C PRO A 6 -4.46 5.40 19.94
N ARG A 7 -5.37 6.08 19.26
CA ARG A 7 -6.26 5.50 18.25
C ARG A 7 -5.48 4.98 17.04
N TYR A 8 -4.41 5.67 16.63
CA TYR A 8 -3.56 5.19 15.54
C TYR A 8 -2.89 3.83 15.87
N GLU A 9 -2.61 3.53 17.14
CA GLU A 9 -2.04 2.24 17.54
C GLU A 9 -3.07 1.13 17.42
N GLU A 10 -4.32 1.41 17.76
CA GLU A 10 -5.43 0.47 17.59
C GLU A 10 -5.67 0.18 16.11
N LEU A 11 -5.68 1.22 15.28
CA LEU A 11 -5.83 1.09 13.82
C LEU A 11 -4.66 0.29 13.21
N ASN A 12 -3.42 0.62 13.56
CA ASN A 12 -2.24 -0.11 13.10
C ASN A 12 -2.31 -1.58 13.53
N LYS A 13 -2.64 -1.86 14.79
CA LYS A 13 -2.78 -3.22 15.31
C LYS A 13 -3.87 -4.01 14.55
N TYR A 14 -4.98 -3.36 14.24
CA TYR A 14 -6.07 -3.98 13.48
C TYR A 14 -5.61 -4.37 12.07
N TYR A 15 -5.03 -3.43 11.31
CA TYR A 15 -4.52 -3.71 9.96
C TYR A 15 -3.38 -4.73 9.96
N GLN A 16 -2.45 -4.62 10.91
CA GLN A 16 -1.34 -5.56 11.04
C GLN A 16 -1.85 -6.98 11.31
N THR A 17 -2.91 -7.13 12.10
CA THR A 17 -3.51 -8.45 12.41
C THR A 17 -4.08 -9.09 11.15
N TRP A 18 -4.84 -8.33 10.36
CA TRP A 18 -5.37 -8.78 9.07
C TRP A 18 -4.26 -9.15 8.09
N LEU A 19 -3.30 -8.25 7.91
CA LEU A 19 -2.19 -8.45 6.99
C LEU A 19 -1.34 -9.65 7.38
N THR A 20 -1.00 -9.80 8.66
CA THR A 20 -0.27 -10.97 9.17
C THR A 20 -1.06 -12.27 8.95
N GLY A 21 -2.37 -12.24 9.15
CA GLY A 21 -3.26 -13.37 8.87
C GLY A 21 -3.18 -13.83 7.42
N TYR A 22 -3.33 -12.90 6.47
CA TYR A 22 -3.16 -13.16 5.04
C TYR A 22 -1.77 -13.69 4.72
N THR A 23 -0.74 -13.03 5.24
CA THR A 23 0.66 -13.40 5.00
C THR A 23 0.95 -14.81 5.44
N ARG A 24 0.46 -15.18 6.63
CA ARG A 24 0.65 -16.52 7.19
C ARG A 24 0.03 -17.57 6.30
N LEU A 25 -1.21 -17.38 5.87
CA LEU A 25 -1.86 -18.31 4.94
C LEU A 25 -1.09 -18.40 3.62
N ALA A 26 -0.69 -17.26 3.04
CA ALA A 26 0.05 -17.23 1.79
C ALA A 26 1.40 -17.95 1.87
N VAL A 27 2.16 -17.77 2.96
CA VAL A 27 3.43 -18.47 3.17
C VAL A 27 3.21 -19.96 3.43
N CYS A 28 2.25 -20.34 4.26
CA CYS A 28 1.96 -21.74 4.58
C CYS A 28 1.55 -22.56 3.35
N HIS A 29 0.83 -21.94 2.41
CA HIS A 29 0.45 -22.58 1.15
C HIS A 29 1.50 -22.40 0.03
N GLY A 30 2.67 -21.83 0.35
CA GLY A 30 3.74 -21.63 -0.62
C GLY A 30 3.42 -20.62 -1.72
N MET A 31 2.43 -19.74 -1.52
CA MET A 31 2.12 -18.62 -2.43
C MET A 31 3.08 -17.44 -2.24
N CYS A 32 3.71 -17.34 -1.07
CA CYS A 32 4.75 -16.35 -0.78
C CYS A 32 5.96 -16.98 -0.10
N HIS A 33 7.13 -16.39 -0.30
CA HIS A 33 8.34 -16.70 0.46
C HIS A 33 8.24 -16.12 1.88
N GLN A 34 8.86 -16.77 2.87
CA GLN A 34 8.84 -16.32 4.27
C GLN A 34 9.34 -14.87 4.46
N ASN A 35 10.26 -14.39 3.62
CA ASN A 35 10.81 -13.04 3.74
C ASN A 35 9.79 -11.93 3.40
N ILE A 36 8.61 -12.28 2.87
CA ILE A 36 7.54 -11.30 2.61
C ILE A 36 7.10 -10.56 3.88
N TYR A 37 7.26 -11.17 5.06
CA TYR A 37 6.92 -10.53 6.35
C TYR A 37 7.66 -9.21 6.58
N HIS A 38 8.86 -9.05 6.03
CA HIS A 38 9.62 -7.79 6.13
C HIS A 38 8.93 -6.62 5.44
N HIS A 39 8.16 -6.91 4.39
CA HIS A 39 7.38 -5.92 3.63
C HIS A 39 5.97 -5.73 4.19
N HIS A 40 5.45 -6.74 4.89
CA HIS A 40 4.12 -6.73 5.52
C HIS A 40 4.11 -6.18 6.94
N THR A 41 5.09 -5.36 7.25
CA THR A 41 5.20 -4.68 8.54
C THR A 41 4.72 -3.25 8.39
N LEU A 42 3.68 -2.88 9.14
CA LEU A 42 3.05 -1.56 9.07
C LEU A 42 3.58 -0.62 10.14
N THR A 43 3.42 0.68 9.89
CA THR A 43 3.76 1.75 10.83
C THR A 43 2.80 2.91 10.65
N VAL A 44 2.75 3.78 11.66
CA VAL A 44 2.10 5.08 11.50
C VAL A 44 2.99 5.94 10.61
N GLY A 45 2.37 6.56 9.62
CA GLY A 45 2.97 7.55 8.75
C GLY A 45 1.87 8.50 8.30
N SER A 46 1.99 8.99 7.08
CA SER A 46 1.08 9.99 6.55
C SER A 46 0.88 9.83 5.06
N PHE A 47 -0.25 10.36 4.61
CA PHE A 47 -0.50 10.68 3.21
C PHE A 47 -0.63 12.18 3.05
N ASN A 48 -0.27 12.64 1.86
CA ASN A 48 -0.51 13.99 1.43
C ASN A 48 -1.37 13.92 0.16
N PHE A 49 -2.56 14.50 0.23
CA PHE A 49 -3.45 14.59 -0.93
C PHE A 49 -3.38 16.01 -1.50
N PRO A 50 -3.39 16.19 -2.83
CA PRO A 50 -3.31 17.52 -3.43
C PRO A 50 -4.38 18.48 -2.87
N GLY A 51 -3.91 19.59 -2.28
CA GLY A 51 -4.80 20.60 -1.69
C GLY A 51 -5.30 20.29 -0.27
N GLU A 52 -4.88 19.18 0.32
CA GLU A 52 -5.16 18.81 1.71
C GLU A 52 -3.88 18.92 2.56
N ASN A 53 -4.04 19.02 3.89
CA ASN A 53 -2.91 18.90 4.80
C ASN A 53 -2.48 17.43 4.90
N GLU A 54 -1.25 17.21 5.38
CA GLU A 54 -0.78 15.88 5.73
C GLU A 54 -1.76 15.19 6.70
N VAL A 55 -2.16 13.95 6.37
CA VAL A 55 -3.14 13.19 7.14
C VAL A 55 -2.53 11.89 7.63
N ILE A 56 -2.80 11.53 8.90
CA ILE A 56 -2.31 10.29 9.49
C ILE A 56 -2.83 9.07 8.72
N ALA A 57 -1.90 8.22 8.31
CA ALA A 57 -2.16 6.97 7.62
C ALA A 57 -1.36 5.81 8.22
N ILE A 58 -1.82 4.58 7.97
CA ILE A 58 -1.06 3.36 8.25
C ILE A 58 -0.37 2.90 6.97
N VAL A 59 0.95 2.91 6.96
CA VAL A 59 1.78 2.73 5.76
C VAL A 59 2.76 1.56 5.91
N PRO A 60 3.30 1.00 4.81
CA PRO A 60 4.39 0.04 4.87
C PRO A 60 5.65 0.65 5.52
N ARG A 61 6.16 0.01 6.57
CA ARG A 61 7.30 0.51 7.36
C ARG A 61 8.58 0.64 6.53
N CYS A 62 8.81 -0.29 5.62
CA CYS A 62 9.98 -0.27 4.78
C CYS A 62 9.97 0.94 3.82
N LEU A 63 8.79 1.32 3.30
CA LEU A 63 8.64 2.52 2.47
C LEU A 63 8.81 3.80 3.27
N HIS A 64 8.18 3.88 4.44
CA HIS A 64 8.36 4.98 5.38
C HIS A 64 9.84 5.23 5.68
N ARG A 65 10.62 4.15 5.84
CA ARG A 65 12.06 4.25 6.08
C ARG A 65 12.86 4.78 4.90
N ILE A 66 12.44 4.49 3.67
CA ILE A 66 13.09 5.02 2.47
C ILE A 66 12.82 6.53 2.37
N ILE A 67 11.59 6.96 2.65
CA ILE A 67 11.18 8.36 2.45
C ILE A 67 11.65 9.25 3.62
N TYR A 68 11.44 8.82 4.86
CA TYR A 68 11.65 9.66 6.06
C TYR A 68 12.74 9.12 7.01
N GLY A 69 13.40 8.03 6.67
CA GLY A 69 14.38 7.39 7.55
C GLY A 69 13.76 6.75 8.79
N ARG A 70 14.49 6.78 9.92
CA ARG A 70 14.03 6.21 11.20
C ARG A 70 13.20 7.20 12.04
N ALA A 71 12.93 8.39 11.52
CA ALA A 71 12.12 9.38 12.22
C ALA A 71 10.71 8.83 12.44
N ALA A 72 10.16 9.02 13.64
CA ALA A 72 8.73 8.85 13.86
C ALA A 72 8.02 10.12 13.39
N ALA A 73 6.83 9.99 12.81
CA ALA A 73 5.98 11.13 12.57
C ALA A 73 5.72 11.85 13.92
N PRO A 74 5.91 13.17 14.02
CA PRO A 74 5.52 13.92 15.22
C PRO A 74 3.99 13.96 15.26
N LEU A 75 3.38 13.19 16.14
CA LEU A 75 1.92 13.08 16.27
C LEU A 75 1.46 13.85 17.51
N THR A 76 0.51 14.77 17.34
CA THR A 76 -0.14 15.42 18.48
C THR A 76 -1.35 14.61 18.96
N VAL A 77 -1.80 14.86 20.19
CA VAL A 77 -3.02 14.26 20.74
C VAL A 77 -4.25 14.62 19.89
N ASN A 78 -4.30 15.84 19.33
CA ASN A 78 -5.40 16.26 18.47
C ASN A 78 -5.41 15.48 17.16
N ASP A 79 -4.24 15.23 16.57
CA ASP A 79 -4.15 14.44 15.36
C ASP A 79 -4.64 13.02 15.62
N ASP A 80 -4.24 12.40 16.74
CA ASP A 80 -4.72 11.07 17.13
C ASP A 80 -6.24 11.02 17.36
N LEU A 81 -6.82 12.01 18.04
CA LEU A 81 -8.26 12.10 18.25
C LEU A 81 -9.05 12.22 16.93
N SER A 82 -8.45 12.78 15.89
CA SER A 82 -9.04 12.88 14.54
C SER A 82 -9.02 11.55 13.77
N VAL A 83 -8.23 10.55 14.23
CA VAL A 83 -8.11 9.26 13.55
C VAL A 83 -9.44 8.51 13.59
N SER A 84 -10.04 8.35 12.41
CA SER A 84 -11.13 7.41 12.21
C SER A 84 -10.63 5.98 12.36
N LEU A 85 -11.35 5.15 13.12
CA LEU A 85 -11.11 3.70 13.23
C LEU A 85 -11.98 2.90 12.24
N PHE A 86 -12.73 3.59 11.36
CA PHE A 86 -13.64 2.97 10.41
C PHE A 86 -12.87 2.36 9.23
N THR A 87 -12.48 1.10 9.39
CA THR A 87 -11.81 0.31 8.35
C THR A 87 -12.85 -0.29 7.39
N GLN A 88 -12.46 -0.52 6.14
CA GLN A 88 -13.30 -1.21 5.15
C GLN A 88 -12.93 -2.69 5.10
N GLU A 89 -13.57 -3.51 5.93
CA GLU A 89 -13.27 -4.95 6.03
C GLU A 89 -13.41 -5.67 4.69
N HIS A 90 -14.41 -5.31 3.88
CA HIS A 90 -14.60 -5.88 2.55
C HIS A 90 -13.39 -5.65 1.62
N LEU A 91 -12.74 -4.48 1.68
CA LEU A 91 -11.56 -4.20 0.85
C LEU A 91 -10.38 -5.04 1.30
N ILE A 92 -10.16 -5.14 2.60
CA ILE A 92 -9.10 -5.96 3.20
C ILE A 92 -9.34 -7.45 2.90
N ALA A 93 -10.61 -7.88 2.87
CA ALA A 93 -11.00 -9.26 2.62
C ALA A 93 -10.82 -9.70 1.15
N HIS A 94 -11.08 -8.79 0.20
CA HIS A 94 -11.13 -9.10 -1.22
C HIS A 94 -9.90 -8.65 -2.01
N HIS A 95 -9.07 -7.78 -1.45
CA HIS A 95 -7.82 -7.34 -2.06
C HIS A 95 -6.64 -7.84 -1.23
N PRO A 96 -5.74 -8.66 -1.81
CA PRO A 96 -4.70 -9.34 -1.04
C PRO A 96 -3.66 -8.35 -0.51
N MET A 97 -3.07 -8.69 0.63
CA MET A 97 -1.81 -8.10 1.12
C MET A 97 -1.88 -6.56 1.25
N LEU A 98 -0.84 -5.85 0.82
CA LEU A 98 -0.74 -4.39 0.95
C LEU A 98 -1.79 -3.62 0.13
N GLU A 99 -2.39 -4.23 -0.90
CA GLU A 99 -3.40 -3.59 -1.72
C GLU A 99 -4.68 -3.32 -0.92
N GLY A 100 -5.16 -4.31 -0.16
CA GLY A 100 -6.37 -4.15 0.66
C GLY A 100 -6.20 -3.08 1.73
N ILE A 101 -5.00 -2.96 2.32
CA ILE A 101 -4.69 -1.92 3.29
C ILE A 101 -4.69 -0.53 2.62
N LEU A 102 -4.05 -0.39 1.46
CA LEU A 102 -4.01 0.86 0.69
C LEU A 102 -5.42 1.39 0.38
N LEU A 103 -6.27 0.51 -0.16
CA LEU A 103 -7.62 0.85 -0.55
C LEU A 103 -8.49 1.17 0.68
N SER A 104 -8.32 0.42 1.77
CA SER A 104 -9.01 0.68 3.04
C SER A 104 -8.62 2.04 3.63
N GLU A 105 -7.33 2.39 3.60
CA GLU A 105 -6.83 3.70 4.02
C GLU A 105 -7.40 4.83 3.17
N CYS A 106 -7.41 4.69 1.84
CA CYS A 106 -8.01 5.68 0.94
C CYS A 106 -9.48 5.96 1.31
N VAL A 107 -10.29 4.91 1.53
CA VAL A 107 -11.69 5.09 1.89
C VAL A 107 -11.86 5.67 3.30
N ARG A 108 -11.07 5.23 4.27
CA ARG A 108 -11.08 5.76 5.65
C ARG A 108 -10.77 7.26 5.68
N LEU A 109 -9.87 7.70 4.80
CA LEU A 109 -9.46 9.08 4.61
C LEU A 109 -10.37 9.86 3.64
N LYS A 110 -11.58 9.37 3.38
CA LYS A 110 -12.61 10.01 2.53
C LYS A 110 -12.24 10.11 1.04
N GLN A 111 -11.15 9.47 0.61
CA GLN A 111 -10.71 9.38 -0.80
C GLN A 111 -11.33 8.17 -1.52
N ARG A 112 -12.65 7.99 -1.38
CA ARG A 112 -13.38 6.89 -2.04
C ARG A 112 -13.33 6.95 -3.58
N PRO A 113 -13.41 8.12 -4.24
CA PRO A 113 -13.26 8.21 -5.70
C PRO A 113 -11.91 7.66 -6.17
N LEU A 114 -10.82 8.02 -5.49
CA LEU A 114 -9.48 7.50 -5.77
C LEU A 114 -9.41 5.98 -5.58
N ALA A 115 -9.93 5.47 -4.46
CA ALA A 115 -9.96 4.02 -4.21
C ALA A 115 -10.67 3.26 -5.34
N ASN A 116 -11.80 3.78 -5.85
CA ASN A 116 -12.51 3.17 -6.96
C ASN A 116 -11.69 3.18 -8.27
N LYS A 117 -10.98 4.28 -8.56
CA LYS A 117 -10.08 4.37 -9.72
C LYS A 117 -8.94 3.35 -9.62
N LEU A 118 -8.33 3.21 -8.44
CA LEU A 118 -7.28 2.23 -8.17
C LEU A 118 -7.78 0.79 -8.33
N ILE A 119 -8.96 0.47 -7.79
CA ILE A 119 -9.59 -0.85 -7.98
C ILE A 119 -9.77 -1.16 -9.47
N SER A 120 -10.25 -0.19 -10.25
CA SER A 120 -10.41 -0.36 -11.70
C SER A 120 -9.08 -0.61 -12.38
N LEU A 121 -8.01 0.11 -12.00
CA LEU A 121 -6.68 -0.03 -12.58
C LEU A 121 -6.07 -1.40 -12.23
N PHE A 122 -6.07 -1.80 -10.96
CA PHE A 122 -5.49 -3.07 -10.51
C PHE A 122 -6.18 -4.29 -11.14
N ARG A 123 -7.48 -4.20 -11.43
CA ARG A 123 -8.22 -5.25 -12.15
C ARG A 123 -7.73 -5.47 -13.57
N GLN A 124 -7.26 -4.43 -14.27
CA GLN A 124 -6.71 -4.56 -15.63
C GLN A 124 -5.43 -5.41 -15.65
N PHE A 125 -4.69 -5.43 -14.54
CA PHE A 125 -3.42 -6.14 -14.39
C PHE A 125 -3.51 -7.34 -13.44
N SER A 126 -4.71 -7.91 -13.26
CA SER A 126 -4.93 -9.01 -12.32
C SER A 126 -4.01 -10.20 -12.60
N GLY A 127 -3.34 -10.72 -11.56
CA GLY A 127 -2.47 -11.89 -11.69
C GLY A 127 -1.11 -11.58 -12.33
N SER A 128 -0.69 -10.32 -12.41
CA SER A 128 0.63 -9.94 -12.94
C SER A 128 1.51 -9.29 -11.88
N GLU A 129 2.83 -9.36 -12.06
CA GLU A 129 3.79 -8.60 -11.27
C GLU A 129 3.53 -7.08 -11.33
N LEU A 130 3.01 -6.61 -12.47
CA LEU A 130 2.68 -5.19 -12.69
C LEU A 130 1.71 -4.69 -11.63
N ARG A 131 0.71 -5.49 -11.24
CA ARG A 131 -0.22 -5.12 -10.17
C ARG A 131 0.49 -4.85 -8.85
N LEU A 132 1.43 -5.71 -8.47
CA LEU A 132 2.21 -5.53 -7.24
C LEU A 132 3.08 -4.27 -7.33
N LYS A 133 3.75 -4.06 -8.47
CA LYS A 133 4.56 -2.87 -8.71
C LYS A 133 3.72 -1.59 -8.64
N LEU A 134 2.53 -1.58 -9.23
CA LEU A 134 1.61 -0.45 -9.19
C LEU A 134 1.14 -0.12 -7.78
N VAL A 135 0.84 -1.13 -6.95
CA VAL A 135 0.48 -0.92 -5.54
C VAL A 135 1.60 -0.20 -4.79
N TRP A 136 2.86 -0.59 -5.01
CA TRP A 136 4.02 0.09 -4.41
C TRP A 136 4.18 1.54 -4.86
N LEU A 137 4.01 1.80 -6.16
CA LEU A 137 4.08 3.16 -6.70
C LEU A 137 2.97 4.05 -6.13
N CYS A 138 1.75 3.52 -5.96
CA CYS A 138 0.65 4.24 -5.32
C CYS A 138 0.99 4.62 -3.88
N TRP A 139 1.51 3.68 -3.09
CA TRP A 139 1.94 3.98 -1.71
C TRP A 139 2.99 5.10 -1.71
N TYR A 140 3.99 4.99 -2.57
CA TYR A 140 5.11 5.93 -2.63
C TYR A 140 4.65 7.35 -2.98
N ASP A 141 3.86 7.47 -4.04
CA ASP A 141 3.36 8.75 -4.53
C ASP A 141 2.42 9.43 -3.51
N LEU A 142 1.53 8.67 -2.85
CA LEU A 142 0.65 9.22 -1.81
C LEU A 142 1.42 9.71 -0.58
N MET A 143 2.50 9.03 -0.20
CA MET A 143 3.35 9.47 0.89
C MET A 143 4.11 10.75 0.52
N LEU A 144 4.51 10.91 -0.75
CA LEU A 144 5.19 12.12 -1.21
C LEU A 144 4.26 13.31 -1.51
N GLY A 145 2.95 13.11 -1.56
CA GLY A 145 2.01 14.16 -1.95
C GLY A 145 1.79 14.29 -3.45
N ASN A 146 2.23 13.30 -4.23
CA ASN A 146 2.01 13.28 -5.67
C ASN A 146 0.55 12.95 -6.00
N CYS A 147 -0.01 13.66 -6.97
CA CYS A 147 -1.36 13.39 -7.46
C CYS A 147 -1.38 12.08 -8.27
N LEU A 148 -2.20 11.11 -7.85
CA LEU A 148 -2.34 9.86 -8.60
C LEU A 148 -3.28 9.98 -9.81
N ASP A 149 -4.18 10.96 -9.84
CA ASP A 149 -5.22 11.04 -10.87
C ASP A 149 -4.63 11.15 -12.28
N GLU A 150 -3.58 11.96 -12.45
CA GLU A 150 -2.93 12.20 -13.75
C GLU A 150 -2.41 10.91 -14.38
N TRP A 151 -1.67 10.11 -13.61
CA TRP A 151 -1.10 8.89 -14.16
C TRP A 151 -2.12 7.75 -14.19
N ILE A 152 -3.06 7.63 -13.24
CA ILE A 152 -4.13 6.62 -13.34
C ILE A 152 -4.93 6.80 -14.63
N ASP A 153 -5.29 8.04 -14.97
CA ASP A 153 -6.05 8.32 -16.19
C ASP A 153 -5.22 8.05 -17.45
N THR A 154 -3.90 8.28 -17.39
CA THR A 154 -2.98 7.93 -18.48
C THR A 154 -2.79 6.42 -18.66
N LEU A 155 -2.62 5.67 -17.56
CA LEU A 155 -2.31 4.24 -17.62
C LEU A 155 -3.50 3.38 -18.05
N ARG A 156 -4.73 3.84 -17.85
CA ARG A 156 -5.94 3.12 -18.27
C ARG A 156 -6.01 2.81 -19.77
N PHE A 157 -5.28 3.55 -20.59
CA PHE A 157 -5.28 3.42 -22.04
C PHE A 157 -4.02 2.73 -22.58
N LYS A 158 -3.07 2.37 -21.71
CA LYS A 158 -1.82 1.76 -22.11
C LYS A 158 -1.96 0.25 -22.30
N ASN A 159 -1.30 -0.28 -23.31
CA ASN A 159 -1.11 -1.72 -23.45
C ASN A 159 0.05 -2.22 -22.55
N SER A 160 0.25 -3.54 -22.46
CA SER A 160 1.26 -4.14 -21.58
C SER A 160 2.68 -3.63 -21.86
N GLN A 161 3.07 -3.45 -23.12
CA GLN A 161 4.41 -2.97 -23.48
C GLN A 161 4.62 -1.51 -23.05
N GLU A 162 3.61 -0.67 -23.24
CA GLU A 162 3.66 0.74 -22.79
C GLU A 162 3.67 0.84 -21.26
N MET A 163 3.02 -0.09 -20.57
CA MET A 163 3.07 -0.21 -19.11
C MET A 163 4.45 -0.62 -18.61
N ASP A 164 5.09 -1.59 -19.27
CA ASP A 164 6.45 -2.01 -18.92
C ASP A 164 7.44 -0.85 -19.07
N ILE A 165 7.36 -0.11 -20.18
CA ILE A 165 8.19 1.09 -20.41
C ILE A 165 7.94 2.13 -19.30
N TRP A 166 6.67 2.40 -18.97
CA TRP A 166 6.34 3.39 -17.94
C TRP A 166 6.86 2.98 -16.55
N ILE A 167 6.71 1.71 -16.17
CA ILE A 167 7.25 1.21 -14.90
C ILE A 167 8.78 1.27 -14.90
N ASN A 168 9.44 0.89 -15.99
CA ASN A 168 10.91 0.95 -16.07
C ASN A 168 11.42 2.38 -15.88
N ASN A 169 10.79 3.37 -16.52
CA ASN A 169 11.15 4.78 -16.31
C ASN A 169 10.99 5.19 -14.84
N ARG A 170 9.88 4.80 -14.19
CA ARG A 170 9.65 5.04 -12.75
C ARG A 170 10.68 4.33 -11.87
N GLN A 171 11.15 3.15 -12.29
CA GLN A 171 12.17 2.39 -11.57
C GLN A 171 13.57 3.05 -11.70
N GLU A 172 13.87 3.67 -12.83
CA GLU A 172 15.11 4.42 -13.05
C GLU A 172 15.20 5.70 -12.20
N GLU A 173 14.07 6.36 -11.96
CA GLU A 173 13.99 7.57 -11.12
C GLU A 173 14.37 7.31 -9.65
N ASN A 174 14.12 6.11 -9.13
CA ASN A 174 14.37 5.77 -7.74
C ASN A 174 14.88 4.32 -7.55
N PRO A 175 16.22 4.12 -7.60
CA PRO A 175 16.83 2.81 -7.42
C PRO A 175 16.51 2.13 -6.08
N ALA A 176 16.30 2.91 -5.02
CA ALA A 176 16.00 2.37 -3.69
C ALA A 176 14.59 1.79 -3.62
N LEU A 177 13.60 2.49 -4.21
CA LEU A 177 12.23 2.01 -4.35
C LEU A 177 12.19 0.77 -5.26
N THR A 178 12.91 0.82 -6.39
CA THR A 178 13.05 -0.28 -7.35
C THR A 178 13.51 -1.57 -6.70
N ARG A 179 14.61 -1.52 -5.94
CA ARG A 179 15.10 -2.71 -5.22
C ARG A 179 14.05 -3.30 -4.30
N LEU A 180 13.33 -2.45 -3.58
CA LEU A 180 12.30 -2.89 -2.63
C LEU A 180 11.09 -3.51 -3.35
N MET A 181 10.66 -2.91 -4.45
CA MET A 181 9.60 -3.45 -5.30
C MET A 181 9.99 -4.82 -5.86
N ASP A 182 11.21 -4.96 -6.39
CA ASP A 182 11.68 -6.22 -6.98
C ASP A 182 11.82 -7.32 -5.91
N GLU A 183 12.30 -6.99 -4.71
CA GLU A 183 12.31 -7.91 -3.57
C GLU A 183 10.89 -8.37 -3.19
N TYR A 184 9.94 -7.44 -3.11
CA TYR A 184 8.55 -7.75 -2.79
C TYR A 184 7.92 -8.67 -3.84
N VAL A 185 8.10 -8.35 -5.12
CA VAL A 185 7.59 -9.16 -6.25
C VAL A 185 8.21 -10.56 -6.20
N CYS A 186 9.52 -10.67 -5.99
CA CYS A 186 10.22 -11.95 -5.85
C CYS A 186 9.61 -12.80 -4.71
N PHE A 187 9.32 -12.19 -3.56
CA PHE A 187 8.72 -12.89 -2.42
C PHE A 187 7.23 -13.18 -2.59
N ALA A 188 6.52 -12.46 -3.47
CA ALA A 188 5.10 -12.63 -3.74
C ALA A 188 4.81 -13.38 -5.05
N TRP A 189 5.83 -13.82 -5.80
CA TRP A 189 5.74 -14.32 -7.19
C TRP A 189 4.63 -15.36 -7.45
N ARG A 190 4.37 -16.29 -6.52
CA ARG A 190 3.33 -17.31 -6.73
C ARG A 190 1.91 -16.79 -6.55
N THR A 191 1.73 -15.56 -6.08
CA THR A 191 0.43 -14.85 -6.11
C THR A 191 0.12 -14.24 -7.49
N THR A 192 1.13 -14.18 -8.35
CA THR A 192 1.06 -13.63 -9.73
C THR A 192 1.42 -14.69 -10.78
N ALA A 193 1.62 -15.95 -10.39
CA ALA A 193 1.82 -17.04 -11.33
C ALA A 193 0.47 -17.46 -11.92
N GLU A 194 0.41 -17.70 -13.23
CA GLU A 194 -0.78 -18.31 -13.85
C GLU A 194 -1.10 -19.64 -13.15
N PRO A 195 -2.40 -20.00 -13.02
CA PRO A 195 -2.79 -21.25 -12.40
C PRO A 195 -2.13 -22.43 -13.13
N LEU A 196 -1.71 -23.43 -12.36
CA LEU A 196 -1.25 -24.71 -12.91
C LEU A 196 -2.39 -25.28 -13.77
N SER A 197 -2.18 -25.28 -15.08
CA SER A 197 -3.05 -25.89 -16.09
C SER A 197 -3.20 -27.39 -15.88
#